data_AF-A0AAN8E6M5-F1
#
_entry.id   AF-A0AAN8E6M5-F1
#
_cell.length_a   1.000
_cell.length_b   1.000
_cell.length_c   1.000
_cell.angle_alpha   90.00
_cell.angle_beta   90.00
_cell.angle_gamma   90.00
#
_symmetry.space_group_name_H-M   'P 1'
#
loop_
_entity.id
_entity.type
_entity.pdbx_description
1 polymer ?
#
loop_
_entity_poly.entity_id
_entity_poly.type
_entity_poly.pdbx_seq_one_letter_code
_entity_poly.pdbx_strand_id
1 'polypeptide(L)'
;MENIDEYIWQRRIHHGVRQQNGTDPFPESVKAGLDFNAALERKDKLNPRLLTNDVMLELCAFARTVTQSEMYFLFEMLDLNFDLGVDLDNDQQYYEYARRAHNKIKAVKDRIRMKTHERNKDKFSLPDISFLVKITANEQPGRYYPKRNKMVDTPVLTDGSRKSAEPQKTEISEVPSMMKRPGGLRVKARSYPYCEDLGVSLFVRPEDPPKDKLDPNPLTNGVMLELLDFSRVLCGTHNGIVHDLIKQNFGTKLDTNLFSFATTQTVGEEERLLQNQR
;
A
#
# COMPACT_ATOMS: atom_id res chain seq x y z
N MET A 1 -11.17 -3.99 17.89
CA MET A 1 -10.15 -3.56 16.89
C MET A 1 -9.55 -4.79 16.17
N GLU A 2 -10.31 -5.88 15.99
CA GLU A 2 -9.80 -7.23 15.65
C GLU A 2 -9.58 -7.51 14.14
N ASN A 3 -9.48 -6.49 13.28
CA ASN A 3 -9.33 -6.68 11.82
C ASN A 3 -8.51 -5.57 11.12
N ILE A 4 -7.81 -4.73 11.87
CA ILE A 4 -7.04 -3.63 11.26
C ILE A 4 -5.77 -4.13 10.55
N ASP A 5 -5.15 -5.18 11.07
CA ASP A 5 -3.92 -5.73 10.50
C ASP A 5 -4.16 -6.44 9.18
N GLU A 6 -5.27 -7.19 9.10
CA GLU A 6 -5.70 -7.84 7.87
C GLU A 6 -6.08 -6.79 6.82
N TYR A 7 -6.81 -5.73 7.20
CA TYR A 7 -7.03 -4.59 6.32
C TYR A 7 -5.69 -3.98 5.84
N ILE A 8 -4.75 -3.69 6.74
CA ILE A 8 -3.44 -3.13 6.38
C ILE A 8 -2.74 -4.02 5.35
N TRP A 9 -2.66 -5.33 5.58
CA TRP A 9 -1.99 -6.24 4.67
C TRP A 9 -2.72 -6.39 3.33
N GLN A 10 -4.05 -6.42 3.31
CA GLN A 10 -4.83 -6.36 2.07
C GLN A 10 -4.50 -5.10 1.26
N ARG A 11 -4.45 -3.93 1.92
CA ARG A 11 -4.06 -2.67 1.28
C ARG A 11 -2.61 -2.71 0.77
N ARG A 12 -1.67 -3.29 1.52
CA ARG A 12 -0.27 -3.45 1.08
C ARG A 12 -0.16 -4.36 -0.14
N ILE A 13 -0.84 -5.49 -0.16
CA ILE A 13 -0.84 -6.43 -1.30
C ILE A 13 -1.36 -5.71 -2.54
N HIS A 14 -2.52 -5.04 -2.40
CA HIS A 14 -3.15 -4.28 -3.47
C HIS A 14 -2.21 -3.23 -4.07
N HIS A 15 -1.43 -2.51 -3.25
CA HIS A 15 -0.49 -1.49 -3.74
C HIS A 15 0.86 -2.06 -4.19
N GLY A 16 1.32 -3.14 -3.59
CA GLY A 16 2.62 -3.74 -3.86
C GLY A 16 2.74 -4.34 -5.26
N VAL A 17 1.62 -4.76 -5.85
CA VAL A 17 1.58 -5.32 -7.22
C VAL A 17 1.41 -4.28 -8.32
N ARG A 18 1.21 -3.00 -7.98
CA ARG A 18 0.74 -1.98 -8.91
C ARG A 18 1.65 -1.71 -10.12
N GLN A 19 2.96 -1.84 -9.95
CA GLN A 19 3.93 -1.58 -11.02
C GLN A 19 4.27 -2.85 -11.80
N GLN A 20 3.61 -3.98 -11.51
CA GLN A 20 3.88 -5.25 -12.15
C GLN A 20 3.07 -5.33 -13.45
N ASN A 21 3.78 -5.47 -14.58
CA ASN A 21 3.20 -5.54 -15.92
C ASN A 21 3.14 -6.99 -16.47
N GLY A 22 3.44 -8.00 -15.63
CA GLY A 22 3.41 -9.42 -15.99
C GLY A 22 2.08 -10.11 -15.63
N THR A 23 1.85 -11.30 -16.18
CA THR A 23 0.67 -12.14 -15.87
C THR A 23 0.61 -12.54 -14.39
N ASP A 24 1.77 -12.76 -13.76
CA ASP A 24 1.89 -13.07 -12.33
C ASP A 24 2.87 -12.09 -11.66
N PRO A 25 2.44 -11.33 -10.63
CA PRO A 25 3.35 -10.50 -9.86
C PRO A 25 4.25 -11.38 -8.98
N PHE A 26 5.57 -11.09 -8.96
CA PHE A 26 6.56 -11.81 -8.14
C PHE A 26 6.64 -13.32 -8.45
N PRO A 27 7.01 -13.71 -9.68
CA PRO A 27 6.96 -15.09 -10.14
C PRO A 27 7.77 -16.08 -9.28
N GLU A 28 8.95 -15.71 -8.77
CA GLU A 28 9.74 -16.65 -7.96
C GLU A 28 9.14 -16.82 -6.56
N SER A 29 8.55 -15.77 -6.00
CA SER A 29 7.81 -15.81 -4.72
C SER A 29 6.55 -16.66 -4.85
N VAL A 30 5.78 -16.48 -5.93
CA VAL A 30 4.59 -17.29 -6.25
C VAL A 30 4.97 -18.76 -6.42
N LYS A 31 6.04 -19.05 -7.16
CA LYS A 31 6.56 -20.41 -7.37
C LYS A 31 7.06 -21.07 -6.08
N ALA A 32 7.66 -20.29 -5.17
CA ALA A 32 8.05 -20.74 -3.85
C ALA A 32 6.84 -20.92 -2.90
N GLY A 33 5.65 -20.47 -3.30
CA GLY A 33 4.42 -20.57 -2.52
C GLY A 33 4.33 -19.54 -1.39
N LEU A 34 5.00 -18.39 -1.53
CA LEU A 34 4.93 -17.30 -0.53
C LEU A 34 3.53 -16.72 -0.44
N ASP A 35 3.13 -16.42 0.78
CA ASP A 35 1.94 -15.66 1.09
C ASP A 35 2.33 -14.21 1.43
N PHE A 36 1.71 -13.23 0.76
CA PHE A 36 2.00 -11.81 0.97
C PHE A 36 1.14 -11.16 2.07
N ASN A 37 0.27 -11.92 2.75
CA ASN A 37 -0.57 -11.48 3.85
C ASN A 37 0.00 -11.90 5.21
N ALA A 38 0.91 -11.08 5.76
CA ALA A 38 1.49 -11.38 7.07
C ALA A 38 0.58 -11.12 8.28
N ALA A 39 -0.68 -10.68 8.07
CA ALA A 39 -1.69 -10.65 9.12
C ALA A 39 -2.14 -12.06 9.52
N LEU A 40 -2.09 -12.99 8.58
CA LEU A 40 -2.46 -14.39 8.76
C LEU A 40 -1.20 -15.23 8.95
N GLU A 41 -1.17 -16.03 10.01
CA GLU A 41 -0.08 -16.95 10.24
C GLU A 41 -0.33 -18.27 9.50
N ARG A 42 0.64 -18.65 8.65
CA ARG A 42 0.68 -19.99 8.07
C ARG A 42 1.00 -21.01 9.17
N LYS A 43 0.20 -22.08 9.25
CA LYS A 43 0.50 -23.22 10.14
C LYS A 43 1.79 -23.91 9.72
N ASP A 44 1.93 -24.20 8.43
CA ASP A 44 3.11 -24.86 7.88
C ASP A 44 4.07 -23.83 7.29
N LYS A 45 5.30 -23.79 7.85
CA LYS A 45 6.36 -22.90 7.36
C LYS A 45 7.01 -23.50 6.11
N LEU A 46 7.33 -22.62 5.16
CA LEU A 46 8.09 -22.98 3.97
C LEU A 46 9.51 -23.40 4.33
N ASN A 47 10.10 -24.27 3.50
CA ASN A 47 11.49 -24.66 3.65
C ASN A 47 12.40 -23.42 3.47
N PRO A 48 13.29 -23.10 4.44
CA PRO A 48 14.20 -21.96 4.34
C PRO A 48 15.05 -21.91 3.08
N ARG A 49 15.30 -23.04 2.42
CA ARG A 49 16.03 -23.11 1.14
C ARG A 49 15.30 -22.44 -0.03
N LEU A 50 13.98 -22.21 0.08
CA LEU A 50 13.19 -21.50 -0.93
C LEU A 50 13.36 -19.97 -0.84
N LEU A 51 14.00 -19.45 0.21
CA LEU A 51 14.36 -18.04 0.30
C LEU A 51 15.63 -17.76 -0.51
N THR A 52 15.51 -17.83 -1.83
CA THR A 52 16.60 -17.52 -2.76
C THR A 52 16.85 -16.02 -2.84
N ASN A 53 17.95 -15.62 -3.48
CA ASN A 53 18.23 -14.21 -3.77
C ASN A 53 17.10 -13.58 -4.60
N ASP A 54 16.54 -14.31 -5.55
CA ASP A 54 15.43 -13.82 -6.40
C ASP A 54 14.17 -13.56 -5.57
N VAL A 55 13.81 -14.48 -4.67
CA VAL A 55 12.68 -14.29 -3.74
C VAL A 55 12.95 -13.08 -2.82
N MET A 56 14.18 -12.91 -2.33
CA MET A 56 14.54 -11.73 -1.52
C MET A 56 14.42 -10.43 -2.30
N LEU A 57 14.84 -10.40 -3.57
CA LEU A 57 14.71 -9.23 -4.43
C LEU A 57 13.24 -8.87 -4.67
N GLU A 58 12.38 -9.86 -4.89
CA GLU A 58 10.93 -9.65 -5.06
C GLU A 58 10.26 -9.14 -3.77
N LEU A 59 10.62 -9.68 -2.60
CA LEU A 59 10.16 -9.16 -1.31
C LEU A 59 10.60 -7.70 -1.09
N CYS A 60 11.86 -7.38 -1.43
CA CYS A 60 12.38 -6.02 -1.36
C CYS A 60 11.66 -5.09 -2.36
N ALA A 61 11.37 -5.55 -3.57
CA ALA A 61 10.61 -4.80 -4.57
C ALA A 61 9.19 -4.51 -4.07
N PHE A 62 8.49 -5.53 -3.55
CA PHE A 62 7.18 -5.39 -2.93
C PHE A 62 7.18 -4.34 -1.81
N ALA A 63 8.10 -4.47 -0.84
CA ALA A 63 8.21 -3.56 0.28
C ALA A 63 8.53 -2.12 -0.15
N ARG A 64 9.37 -1.95 -1.18
CA ARG A 64 9.68 -0.65 -1.78
C ARG A 64 8.44 -0.02 -2.40
N THR A 65 7.69 -0.76 -3.21
CA THR A 65 6.46 -0.27 -3.85
C THR A 65 5.44 0.16 -2.79
N VAL A 66 5.19 -0.66 -1.77
CA VAL A 66 4.25 -0.35 -0.69
C VAL A 66 4.66 0.91 0.10
N THR A 67 5.93 1.04 0.46
CA THR A 67 6.42 2.18 1.24
C THR A 67 6.40 3.50 0.45
N GLN A 68 6.43 3.44 -0.88
CA GLN A 68 6.31 4.61 -1.76
C GLN A 68 4.86 4.99 -2.08
N SER A 69 3.86 4.22 -1.60
CA SER A 69 2.44 4.43 -1.93
C SER A 69 1.67 5.40 -1.03
N GLU A 70 2.34 6.18 -0.16
CA GLU A 70 1.70 7.10 0.82
C GLU A 70 0.67 8.04 0.17
N MET A 71 1.00 8.57 -1.02
CA MET A 71 0.12 9.45 -1.79
C MET A 71 -1.16 8.74 -2.23
N TYR A 72 -1.05 7.48 -2.66
CA TYR A 72 -2.18 6.73 -3.18
C TYR A 72 -3.08 6.24 -2.06
N PHE A 73 -2.51 5.75 -0.96
CA PHE A 73 -3.29 5.44 0.24
C PHE A 73 -4.06 6.65 0.76
N LEU A 74 -3.41 7.82 0.84
CA LEU A 74 -4.09 9.06 1.24
C LEU A 74 -5.26 9.37 0.32
N PHE A 75 -5.03 9.30 -1.00
CA PHE A 75 -6.04 9.70 -1.96
C PHE A 75 -7.21 8.72 -2.05
N GLU A 76 -6.96 7.42 -1.91
CA GLU A 76 -8.03 6.43 -1.81
C GLU A 76 -8.91 6.65 -0.59
N MET A 77 -8.33 6.99 0.56
CA MET A 77 -9.13 7.35 1.73
C MET A 77 -9.94 8.62 1.49
N LEU A 78 -9.39 9.61 0.77
CA LEU A 78 -10.18 10.79 0.39
C LEU A 78 -11.34 10.41 -0.53
N ASP A 79 -11.08 9.61 -1.57
CA ASP A 79 -12.09 9.18 -2.53
C ASP A 79 -13.17 8.31 -1.89
N LEU A 80 -12.82 7.46 -0.92
CA LEU A 80 -13.78 6.65 -0.18
C LEU A 80 -14.72 7.50 0.69
N ASN A 81 -14.27 8.67 1.15
CA ASN A 81 -15.00 9.46 2.14
C ASN A 81 -15.65 10.72 1.58
N PHE A 82 -15.13 11.30 0.49
CA PHE A 82 -15.52 12.62 0.02
C PHE A 82 -15.91 12.61 -1.46
N ASP A 83 -16.90 13.43 -1.81
CA ASP A 83 -17.27 13.66 -3.20
C ASP A 83 -16.29 14.65 -3.84
N LEU A 84 -15.19 14.11 -4.36
CA LEU A 84 -14.09 14.92 -4.89
C LEU A 84 -14.39 15.55 -6.25
N GLY A 85 -15.43 15.12 -6.97
CA GLY A 85 -15.77 15.59 -8.32
C GLY A 85 -14.71 15.31 -9.40
N VAL A 86 -13.73 14.44 -9.13
CA VAL A 86 -12.66 14.06 -10.06
C VAL A 86 -13.10 12.86 -10.89
N ASP A 87 -12.77 12.85 -12.19
CA ASP A 87 -12.89 11.64 -13.01
C ASP A 87 -11.81 10.64 -12.61
N LEU A 88 -12.24 9.59 -11.90
CA LEU A 88 -11.37 8.56 -11.34
C LEU A 88 -10.91 7.53 -12.37
N ASP A 89 -11.52 7.49 -13.56
CA ASP A 89 -11.12 6.60 -14.65
C ASP A 89 -10.04 7.25 -15.54
N ASN A 90 -9.74 8.53 -15.33
CA ASN A 90 -8.62 9.22 -15.94
C ASN A 90 -7.38 9.14 -15.05
N ASP A 91 -6.50 8.16 -15.33
CA ASP A 91 -5.26 7.91 -14.56
C ASP A 91 -4.37 9.16 -14.39
N GLN A 92 -4.33 10.04 -15.40
CA GLN A 92 -3.55 11.28 -15.37
C GLN A 92 -4.17 12.31 -14.42
N GLN A 93 -5.48 12.59 -14.54
CA GLN A 93 -6.17 13.51 -13.64
C GLN A 93 -6.11 12.99 -12.20
N TYR A 94 -6.34 11.70 -12.01
CA TYR A 94 -6.21 11.02 -10.73
C TYR A 94 -4.83 11.25 -10.11
N TYR A 95 -3.76 10.94 -10.84
CA TYR A 95 -2.39 11.11 -10.35
C TYR A 95 -2.07 12.57 -10.01
N GLU A 96 -2.43 13.51 -10.89
CA GLU A 96 -2.15 14.93 -10.73
C GLU A 96 -2.92 15.57 -9.57
N TYR A 97 -4.16 15.11 -9.31
CA TYR A 97 -4.94 15.52 -8.16
C TYR A 97 -4.32 14.97 -6.86
N ALA A 98 -4.08 13.66 -6.81
CA ALA A 98 -3.51 12.98 -5.65
C ALA A 98 -2.16 13.60 -5.25
N ARG A 99 -1.31 13.87 -6.23
CA ARG A 99 0.01 14.51 -6.05
C ARG A 99 -0.11 15.91 -5.45
N ARG A 100 -1.03 16.74 -5.95
CA ARG A 100 -1.24 18.10 -5.41
C ARG A 100 -1.78 18.08 -3.99
N ALA A 101 -2.77 17.24 -3.71
CA ALA A 101 -3.34 17.10 -2.36
C ALA A 101 -2.25 16.66 -1.37
N HIS A 102 -1.46 15.64 -1.73
CA HIS A 102 -0.37 15.11 -0.91
C HIS A 102 0.75 16.12 -0.65
N ASN A 103 1.23 16.81 -1.70
CA ASN A 103 2.25 17.85 -1.54
C ASN A 103 1.77 19.00 -0.66
N LYS A 104 0.51 19.41 -0.82
CA LYS A 104 -0.08 20.48 -0.02
C LYS A 104 -0.14 20.10 1.46
N ILE A 105 -0.63 18.90 1.78
CA ILE A 105 -0.71 18.48 3.19
C ILE A 105 0.68 18.25 3.80
N LYS A 106 1.68 17.81 3.03
CA LYS A 106 3.07 17.78 3.50
C LYS A 106 3.59 19.17 3.85
N ALA A 107 3.38 20.17 2.99
CA ALA A 107 3.76 21.54 3.27
C ALA A 107 3.01 22.11 4.51
N VAL A 108 1.74 21.78 4.68
CA VAL A 108 0.96 22.14 5.88
C VAL A 108 1.55 21.47 7.13
N LYS A 109 1.84 20.17 7.08
CA LYS A 109 2.48 19.43 8.17
C LYS A 109 3.80 20.09 8.61
N ASP A 110 4.64 20.45 7.65
CA ASP A 110 5.94 21.08 7.95
C ASP A 110 5.77 22.47 8.58
N ARG A 111 4.75 23.23 8.16
CA ARG A 111 4.41 24.54 8.76
C ARG A 111 3.81 24.41 10.16
N ILE A 112 2.95 23.41 10.39
CA ILE A 112 2.30 23.17 11.69
C ILE A 112 3.30 22.55 12.68
N ARG A 113 4.27 21.74 12.23
CA ARG A 113 5.37 21.29 13.13
C ARG A 113 6.15 22.46 13.75
N MET A 114 6.06 23.64 13.15
CA MET A 114 6.72 24.88 13.59
C MET A 114 5.80 25.85 14.35
N LYS A 115 4.47 25.61 14.41
CA LYS A 115 3.49 26.54 15.00
C LYS A 115 2.37 25.79 15.76
N THR A 116 1.85 26.39 16.82
CA THR A 116 0.81 25.85 17.72
C THR A 116 -0.35 25.12 17.01
N HIS A 117 -0.87 24.06 17.64
CA HIS A 117 -1.95 23.16 17.17
C HIS A 117 -3.28 23.83 16.76
N GLU A 118 -3.43 25.14 16.95
CA GLU A 118 -4.64 25.90 16.60
C GLU A 118 -5.00 25.81 15.12
N ARG A 119 -4.00 25.67 14.23
CA ARG A 119 -4.19 25.61 12.77
C ARG A 119 -4.79 24.30 12.24
N ASN A 120 -5.01 23.31 13.11
CA ASN A 120 -5.64 22.05 12.71
C ASN A 120 -7.12 22.25 12.34
N LYS A 121 -7.78 23.26 12.91
CA LYS A 121 -9.18 23.57 12.61
C LYS A 121 -9.35 24.40 11.33
N ASP A 122 -8.26 24.94 10.78
CA ASP A 122 -8.30 25.71 9.55
C ASP A 122 -8.80 24.84 8.38
N LYS A 123 -9.62 25.42 7.52
CA LYS A 123 -10.13 24.77 6.31
C LYS A 123 -8.98 24.35 5.40
N PHE A 124 -8.97 23.08 4.99
CA PHE A 124 -8.07 22.58 3.95
C PHE A 124 -8.78 22.67 2.60
N SER A 125 -8.30 23.52 1.71
CA SER A 125 -8.81 23.56 0.33
C SER A 125 -8.21 22.42 -0.51
N LEU A 126 -9.06 21.64 -1.15
CA LEU A 126 -8.62 20.64 -2.11
C LEU A 126 -8.12 21.29 -3.42
N PRO A 127 -7.34 20.56 -4.25
CA PRO A 127 -6.97 21.03 -5.59
C PRO A 127 -8.19 21.38 -6.45
N ASP A 128 -8.09 22.46 -7.22
CA ASP A 128 -9.14 22.87 -8.17
C ASP A 128 -9.16 21.94 -9.39
N ILE A 129 -10.28 21.27 -9.59
CA ILE A 129 -10.55 20.31 -10.66
C ILE A 129 -10.52 21.03 -12.03
N SER A 130 -11.07 22.24 -12.12
CA SER A 130 -11.13 23.01 -13.36
C SER A 130 -9.74 23.34 -13.90
N PHE A 131 -8.81 23.61 -12.98
CA PHE A 131 -7.41 23.82 -13.31
C PHE A 131 -6.72 22.53 -13.75
N LEU A 132 -7.05 21.39 -13.12
CA LEU A 132 -6.50 20.09 -13.48
C LEU A 132 -6.91 19.63 -14.88
N VAL A 133 -8.19 19.76 -15.22
CA VAL A 133 -8.70 19.41 -16.56
C VAL A 133 -7.95 20.18 -17.65
N LYS A 134 -7.67 21.48 -17.43
CA LYS A 134 -6.88 22.31 -18.35
C LYS A 134 -5.43 21.87 -18.49
N ILE A 135 -4.81 21.39 -17.41
CA ILE A 135 -3.44 20.86 -17.46
C ILE A 135 -3.42 19.56 -18.25
N THR A 136 -4.33 18.63 -17.93
CA THR A 136 -4.34 17.32 -18.59
C THR A 136 -4.69 17.40 -20.07
N ALA A 137 -5.50 18.39 -20.47
CA ALA A 137 -5.83 18.62 -21.88
C ALA A 137 -4.65 19.13 -22.73
N ASN A 138 -3.61 19.68 -22.10
CA ASN A 138 -2.48 20.33 -22.79
C ASN A 138 -1.17 19.53 -22.72
N GLU A 139 -1.14 18.36 -22.06
CA GLU A 139 0.07 17.54 -21.96
C GLU A 139 0.26 16.61 -23.17
N GLN A 140 1.52 16.40 -23.55
CA GLN A 140 1.86 15.54 -24.69
C GLN A 140 1.61 14.05 -24.39
N PRO A 141 1.15 13.27 -25.38
CA PRO A 141 1.02 11.83 -25.26
C PRO A 141 2.39 11.18 -25.05
N GLY A 142 2.52 10.33 -24.01
CA GLY A 142 3.73 9.54 -23.76
C GLY A 142 4.24 9.52 -22.32
N ARG A 143 3.68 10.32 -21.40
CA ARG A 143 4.02 10.23 -19.98
C ARG A 143 3.30 9.04 -19.34
N TYR A 144 4.06 8.11 -18.75
CA TYR A 144 3.48 7.00 -17.99
C TYR A 144 2.97 7.49 -16.64
N TYR A 145 1.69 7.28 -16.39
CA TYR A 145 1.05 7.47 -15.10
C TYR A 145 0.74 6.10 -14.51
N PRO A 146 1.22 5.79 -13.30
CA PRO A 146 0.92 4.50 -12.69
C PRO A 146 -0.59 4.35 -12.53
N LYS A 147 -1.17 3.29 -13.10
CA LYS A 147 -2.62 3.07 -13.10
C LYS A 147 -3.18 2.95 -11.68
N ARG A 148 -4.42 3.38 -11.47
CA ARG A 148 -5.14 3.04 -10.24
C ARG A 148 -5.48 1.55 -10.25
N ASN A 149 -5.05 0.78 -9.25
CA ASN A 149 -5.52 -0.59 -9.09
C ASN A 149 -6.98 -0.54 -8.62
N LYS A 150 -7.91 -1.24 -9.28
CA LYS A 150 -9.27 -1.39 -8.77
C LYS A 150 -9.25 -2.58 -7.78
N MET A 151 -9.92 -2.48 -6.63
CA MET A 151 -9.84 -3.50 -5.55
C MET A 151 -10.16 -4.94 -6.04
N VAL A 152 -10.85 -5.09 -7.17
CA VAL A 152 -11.23 -6.36 -7.79
C VAL A 152 -10.04 -7.07 -8.46
N ASP A 153 -8.93 -6.38 -8.74
CA ASP A 153 -7.83 -6.90 -9.57
C ASP A 153 -6.77 -7.72 -8.79
N THR A 154 -6.99 -8.03 -7.50
CA THR A 154 -5.94 -8.59 -6.61
C THR A 154 -6.16 -10.06 -6.14
N PRO A 155 -6.71 -11.02 -6.92
CA PRO A 155 -6.87 -12.39 -6.42
C PRO A 155 -5.54 -13.17 -6.33
N VAL A 156 -4.51 -12.83 -7.12
CA VAL A 156 -3.34 -13.72 -7.35
C VAL A 156 -2.43 -13.91 -6.11
N LEU A 157 -2.36 -12.93 -5.21
CA LEU A 157 -1.44 -12.98 -4.05
C LEU A 157 -2.11 -13.36 -2.72
N THR A 158 -3.41 -13.66 -2.75
CA THR A 158 -4.19 -14.01 -1.55
C THR A 158 -4.95 -15.33 -1.68
N ASP A 159 -5.24 -15.78 -2.90
CA ASP A 159 -5.91 -17.05 -3.14
C ASP A 159 -4.92 -18.06 -3.77
N GLY A 160 -4.66 -19.16 -3.06
CA GLY A 160 -3.85 -20.28 -3.55
C GLY A 160 -4.50 -21.09 -4.69
N SER A 161 -5.61 -20.59 -5.27
CA SER A 161 -6.39 -21.27 -6.28
C SER A 161 -5.79 -21.12 -7.68
N ARG A 162 -4.95 -22.08 -8.06
CA ARG A 162 -4.52 -22.31 -9.45
C ARG A 162 -5.74 -22.44 -10.38
N LYS A 163 -5.76 -21.68 -11.47
CA LYS A 163 -6.37 -22.16 -12.73
C LYS A 163 -5.24 -22.71 -13.59
N SER A 164 -5.07 -24.03 -13.57
CA SER A 164 -4.40 -24.73 -14.67
C SER A 164 -5.39 -25.74 -15.23
N ALA A 165 -5.52 -25.73 -16.55
CA ALA A 165 -6.45 -26.57 -17.28
C ALA A 165 -6.00 -28.04 -17.28
N GLU A 166 -6.99 -28.91 -17.05
CA GLU A 166 -7.09 -30.34 -17.40
C GLU A 166 -6.36 -31.43 -16.57
N PRO A 167 -6.95 -32.66 -16.53
CA PRO A 167 -7.08 -33.41 -15.28
C PRO A 167 -6.18 -34.64 -15.24
N GLN A 168 -5.45 -34.82 -14.13
CA GLN A 168 -5.00 -36.14 -13.71
C GLN A 168 -5.22 -36.37 -12.22
N LYS A 169 -5.60 -37.62 -11.94
CA LYS A 169 -6.09 -38.20 -10.69
C LYS A 169 -5.16 -37.98 -9.49
N THR A 170 -5.81 -37.67 -8.37
CA THR A 170 -5.49 -38.11 -7.01
C THR A 170 -4.08 -37.80 -6.49
N GLU A 171 -3.97 -36.73 -5.71
CA GLU A 171 -3.42 -36.76 -4.34
C GLU A 171 -3.82 -35.46 -3.63
N ILE A 172 -4.08 -35.54 -2.34
CA ILE A 172 -4.74 -34.52 -1.51
C ILE A 172 -3.88 -33.24 -1.51
N SER A 173 -4.28 -32.22 -2.27
CA SER A 173 -3.65 -30.89 -2.22
C SER A 173 -4.13 -30.18 -0.97
N GLU A 174 -3.35 -30.27 0.10
CA GLU A 174 -3.55 -29.54 1.34
C GLU A 174 -3.54 -28.03 1.05
N VAL A 175 -4.70 -27.42 1.21
CA VAL A 175 -4.85 -25.96 1.23
C VAL A 175 -4.07 -25.45 2.44
N PRO A 176 -3.19 -24.44 2.32
CA PRO A 176 -2.43 -23.92 3.45
C PRO A 176 -3.39 -23.50 4.55
N SER A 177 -3.31 -24.17 5.69
CA SER A 177 -4.18 -23.87 6.81
C SER A 177 -3.68 -22.60 7.49
N MET A 178 -4.46 -21.52 7.42
CA MET A 178 -4.11 -20.22 8.01
C MET A 178 -4.79 -20.02 9.36
N MET A 179 -4.12 -19.35 10.28
CA MET A 179 -4.68 -18.92 11.57
C MET A 179 -4.47 -17.42 11.78
N LYS A 180 -5.34 -16.78 12.56
CA LYS A 180 -5.13 -15.38 12.97
C LYS A 180 -3.88 -15.30 13.86
N ARG A 181 -2.98 -14.37 13.54
CA ARG A 181 -1.72 -14.20 14.27
C ARG A 181 -1.95 -13.62 15.68
N PRO A 182 -1.46 -14.27 16.76
CA PRO A 182 -1.52 -13.71 18.10
C PRO A 182 -0.61 -12.47 18.21
N GLY A 183 -1.20 -11.31 18.55
CA GLY A 183 -0.46 -10.06 18.73
C GLY A 183 0.08 -9.50 17.42
N GLY A 184 -0.82 -9.20 16.47
CA GLY A 184 -0.53 -8.67 15.15
C GLY A 184 0.26 -7.36 15.11
N LEU A 185 0.15 -6.58 14.04
CA LEU A 185 0.90 -5.32 13.96
C LEU A 185 0.55 -4.50 15.21
N ARG A 186 1.56 -4.19 16.04
CA ARG A 186 1.39 -3.29 17.19
C ARG A 186 1.19 -1.87 16.67
N VAL A 187 0.16 -1.64 15.86
CA VAL A 187 -0.40 -0.31 15.66
C VAL A 187 -0.91 0.08 17.03
N LYS A 188 -0.14 0.91 17.74
CA LYS A 188 -0.66 1.60 18.92
C LYS A 188 -2.03 2.14 18.52
N ALA A 189 -3.06 1.94 19.34
CA ALA A 189 -4.36 2.54 19.12
C ALA A 189 -4.18 4.06 18.98
N ARG A 190 -4.01 4.52 17.73
CA ARG A 190 -3.94 5.93 17.39
C ARG A 190 -5.39 6.36 17.34
N SER A 191 -5.74 7.30 18.21
CA SER A 191 -7.02 7.98 18.10
C SER A 191 -6.92 8.97 16.95
N TYR A 192 -7.98 9.04 16.15
CA TYR A 192 -8.09 9.95 15.02
C TYR A 192 -9.31 10.84 15.22
N PRO A 193 -9.30 11.71 16.25
CA PRO A 193 -10.48 12.48 16.67
C PRO A 193 -11.00 13.40 15.57
N TYR A 194 -10.15 14.02 14.74
CA TYR A 194 -10.66 14.90 13.67
C TYR A 194 -11.41 14.12 12.59
N CYS A 195 -10.90 12.93 12.21
CA CYS A 195 -11.57 12.02 11.30
C CYS A 195 -12.87 11.48 11.91
N GLU A 196 -12.83 11.06 13.18
CA GLU A 196 -14.01 10.56 13.90
C GLU A 196 -15.11 11.62 14.00
N ASP A 197 -14.76 12.85 14.41
CA ASP A 197 -15.68 13.98 14.54
C ASP A 197 -16.34 14.36 13.21
N LEU A 198 -15.60 14.26 12.10
CA LEU A 198 -16.14 14.55 10.76
C LEU A 198 -16.88 13.35 10.14
N GLY A 199 -16.80 12.16 10.75
CA GLY A 199 -17.40 10.94 10.23
C GLY A 199 -16.62 10.28 9.09
N VAL A 200 -15.30 10.52 9.02
CA VAL A 200 -14.37 9.90 8.07
C VAL A 200 -14.01 8.49 8.51
N SER A 201 -14.17 7.52 7.60
CA SER A 201 -13.77 6.13 7.77
C SER A 201 -12.34 5.91 7.28
N LEU A 202 -11.42 5.53 8.17
CA LEU A 202 -10.02 5.23 7.83
C LEU A 202 -9.81 3.84 7.23
N PHE A 203 -10.70 2.91 7.56
CA PHE A 203 -10.72 1.57 7.01
C PHE A 203 -12.15 1.26 6.56
N VAL A 204 -12.27 0.56 5.45
CA VAL A 204 -13.53 0.11 4.87
C VAL A 204 -13.37 -1.36 4.59
N ARG A 205 -14.25 -2.18 5.17
CA ARG A 205 -14.29 -3.60 4.91
C ARG A 205 -15.10 -3.87 3.64
N PRO A 206 -14.79 -4.93 2.88
CA PRO A 206 -15.58 -5.29 1.70
C PRO A 206 -17.07 -5.49 1.98
N GLU A 207 -17.42 -5.88 3.22
CA GLU A 207 -18.79 -6.12 3.65
C GLU A 207 -19.51 -4.85 4.14
N ASP A 208 -18.79 -3.74 4.29
CA ASP A 208 -19.42 -2.49 4.72
C ASP A 208 -20.29 -1.94 3.57
N PRO A 209 -21.54 -1.52 3.86
CA PRO A 209 -22.40 -0.96 2.82
C PRO A 209 -21.79 0.32 2.25
N PRO A 210 -22.04 0.63 0.96
CA PRO A 210 -21.65 1.90 0.38
C PRO A 210 -22.16 3.04 1.25
N LYS A 211 -21.26 3.87 1.75
CA LYS A 211 -21.59 5.06 2.53
C LYS A 211 -21.71 6.25 1.59
N ASP A 212 -22.69 7.11 1.85
CA ASP A 212 -22.78 8.39 1.16
C ASP A 212 -21.49 9.19 1.38
N LYS A 213 -20.91 9.68 0.28
CA LYS A 213 -19.70 10.49 0.31
C LYS A 213 -20.01 11.85 0.93
N LEU A 214 -19.11 12.35 1.77
CA LEU A 214 -19.19 13.63 2.43
C LEU A 214 -18.90 14.77 1.45
N ASP A 215 -19.50 15.94 1.69
CA ASP A 215 -19.07 17.18 1.05
C ASP A 215 -17.60 17.46 1.48
N PRO A 216 -16.67 17.76 0.56
CA PRO A 216 -15.31 18.16 0.91
C PRO A 216 -15.18 19.55 1.55
N ASN A 217 -16.21 20.41 1.50
CA ASN A 217 -16.20 21.75 2.08
C ASN A 217 -15.78 21.84 3.57
N PRO A 218 -16.26 20.95 4.47
CA PRO A 218 -15.84 20.92 5.88
C PRO A 218 -14.44 20.33 6.12
N LEU A 219 -13.70 19.92 5.08
CA LEU A 219 -12.38 19.32 5.25
C LEU A 219 -11.40 20.30 5.92
N THR A 220 -10.75 19.87 6.99
CA THR A 220 -9.78 20.67 7.76
C THR A 220 -8.37 20.13 7.64
N ASN A 221 -7.39 20.93 8.05
CA ASN A 221 -6.00 20.49 8.16
C ASN A 221 -5.86 19.29 9.12
N GLY A 222 -6.62 19.26 10.22
CA GLY A 222 -6.60 18.19 11.21
C GLY A 222 -6.98 16.85 10.61
N VAL A 223 -8.10 16.79 9.88
CA VAL A 223 -8.55 15.59 9.16
C VAL A 223 -7.49 15.14 8.16
N MET A 224 -6.97 16.06 7.36
CA MET A 224 -5.95 15.74 6.36
C MET A 224 -4.63 15.24 6.97
N LEU A 225 -4.22 15.77 8.12
CA LEU A 225 -3.03 15.31 8.84
C LEU A 225 -3.21 13.91 9.41
N GLU A 226 -4.40 13.60 9.92
CA GLU A 226 -4.75 12.26 10.40
C GLU A 226 -4.81 11.23 9.27
N LEU A 227 -5.43 11.59 8.14
CA LEU A 227 -5.40 10.77 6.93
C LEU A 227 -3.97 10.52 6.43
N LEU A 228 -3.12 11.56 6.43
CA LEU A 228 -1.70 11.44 6.08
C LEU A 228 -0.92 10.59 7.10
N ASP A 229 -1.31 10.61 8.36
CA ASP A 229 -0.70 9.77 9.38
C ASP A 229 -1.09 8.30 9.19
N PHE A 230 -2.37 8.02 8.97
CA PHE A 230 -2.86 6.67 8.72
C PHE A 230 -2.30 6.10 7.40
N SER A 231 -2.12 6.91 6.36
CA SER A 231 -1.49 6.46 5.11
C SER A 231 -0.05 5.99 5.33
N ARG A 232 0.68 6.55 6.31
CA ARG A 232 1.99 6.04 6.72
C ARG A 232 1.91 4.72 7.47
N VAL A 233 0.87 4.51 8.25
CA VAL A 233 0.62 3.21 8.91
C VAL A 233 0.45 2.12 7.84
N LEU A 234 -0.32 2.42 6.78
CA LEU A 234 -0.49 1.52 5.63
C LEU A 234 0.84 1.25 4.91
N CYS A 235 1.66 2.29 4.66
CA CYS A 235 2.99 2.13 4.07
C CYS A 235 3.94 1.26 4.90
N GLY A 236 3.88 1.33 6.24
CA GLY A 236 4.83 0.63 7.10
C GLY A 236 6.29 1.05 6.87
N THR A 237 7.22 0.14 7.16
CA THR A 237 8.65 0.33 6.87
C THR A 237 9.14 -0.80 5.99
N HIS A 238 10.16 -0.54 5.17
CA HIS A 238 10.72 -1.53 4.26
C HIS A 238 11.16 -2.79 5.02
N ASN A 239 12.05 -2.63 6.01
CA ASN A 239 12.54 -3.74 6.83
C ASN A 239 11.41 -4.44 7.60
N GLY A 240 10.42 -3.70 8.10
CA GLY A 240 9.29 -4.27 8.81
C GLY A 240 8.45 -5.18 7.91
N ILE A 241 8.13 -4.74 6.69
CA ILE A 241 7.37 -5.55 5.72
C ILE A 241 8.14 -6.81 5.34
N VAL A 242 9.42 -6.68 4.95
CA VAL A 242 10.24 -7.84 4.56
C VAL A 242 10.38 -8.83 5.72
N HIS A 243 10.68 -8.33 6.92
CA HIS A 243 10.78 -9.17 8.11
C HIS A 243 9.46 -9.89 8.43
N ASP A 244 8.32 -9.20 8.36
CA ASP A 244 7.02 -9.81 8.65
C ASP A 244 6.66 -10.91 7.63
N LEU A 245 6.91 -10.68 6.33
CA LEU A 245 6.71 -11.67 5.28
C LEU A 245 7.60 -12.89 5.47
N ILE A 246 8.89 -12.66 5.75
CA ILE A 246 9.84 -13.75 6.02
C ILE A 246 9.42 -14.54 7.25
N LYS A 247 9.13 -13.86 8.36
CA LYS A 247 8.77 -14.50 9.63
C LYS A 247 7.49 -15.32 9.50
N GLN A 248 6.50 -14.81 8.78
CA GLN A 248 5.22 -15.49 8.60
C GLN A 248 5.36 -16.73 7.70
N ASN A 249 6.14 -16.65 6.62
CA ASN A 249 6.34 -17.75 5.68
C ASN A 249 7.37 -18.79 6.12
N PHE A 250 8.53 -18.37 6.66
CA PHE A 250 9.68 -19.24 6.95
C PHE A 250 9.97 -19.42 8.45
N GLY A 251 9.34 -18.62 9.32
CA GLY A 251 9.59 -18.62 10.77
C GLY A 251 10.71 -17.65 11.20
N THR A 252 11.02 -17.63 12.50
CA THR A 252 11.91 -16.65 13.15
C THR A 252 13.41 -16.97 13.07
N LYS A 253 13.80 -18.13 12.53
CA LYS A 253 15.20 -18.58 12.46
C LYS A 253 15.86 -18.22 11.13
N LEU A 254 15.78 -16.95 10.73
CA LEU A 254 16.56 -16.44 9.62
C LEU A 254 17.63 -15.52 10.19
N ASP A 255 18.88 -15.95 10.02
CA ASP A 255 20.04 -15.27 10.57
C ASP A 255 20.15 -13.89 9.94
N THR A 256 20.15 -12.87 10.79
CA THR A 256 20.15 -11.43 10.46
C THR A 256 21.25 -11.03 9.46
N ASN A 257 22.28 -11.87 9.31
CA ASN A 257 23.41 -11.68 8.39
C ASN A 257 23.04 -11.80 6.89
N LEU A 258 21.91 -12.42 6.54
CA LEU A 258 21.40 -12.44 5.15
C LEU A 258 20.83 -11.08 4.71
N PHE A 259 20.31 -10.29 5.66
CA PHE A 259 19.66 -9.02 5.36
C PHE A 259 20.63 -7.90 4.96
N SER A 260 21.85 -7.87 5.51
CA SER A 260 22.79 -6.78 5.23
C SER A 260 23.31 -6.81 3.79
N PHE A 261 23.43 -7.99 3.18
CA PHE A 261 24.02 -8.17 1.86
C PHE A 261 23.14 -7.67 0.71
N ALA A 262 21.82 -7.83 0.80
CA ALA A 262 20.90 -7.41 -0.27
C ALA A 262 20.75 -5.88 -0.33
N THR A 263 20.71 -5.19 0.82
CA THR A 263 20.64 -3.72 0.89
C THR A 263 21.90 -3.03 0.35
N THR A 264 23.08 -3.64 0.54
CA THR A 264 24.35 -3.07 0.05
C THR A 264 24.50 -3.15 -1.47
N GLN A 265 23.90 -4.15 -2.14
CA GLN A 265 23.91 -4.21 -3.60
C GLN A 265 22.97 -3.17 -4.23
N THR A 266 21.77 -2.97 -3.68
CA THR A 266 20.80 -2.00 -4.24
C THR A 266 21.29 -0.55 -4.16
N VAL A 267 21.99 -0.16 -3.08
CA VAL A 267 22.55 1.20 -2.95
C VAL A 267 23.75 1.38 -3.88
N GLY A 268 24.60 0.35 -4.04
CA GLY A 268 25.78 0.39 -4.91
C GLY A 268 25.46 0.38 -6.40
N GLU A 269 24.35 -0.20 -6.83
CA GLU A 269 23.92 -0.21 -8.24
C GLU A 269 23.23 1.11 -8.64
N GLU A 270 22.47 1.75 -7.75
CA GLU A 270 21.86 3.06 -8.02
C GLU A 270 22.90 4.19 -8.10
N GLU A 271 23.97 4.18 -7.28
CA GLU A 271 25.07 5.16 -7.40
C GLU A 271 25.82 5.02 -8.73
N ARG A 272 26.01 3.79 -9.23
CA ARG A 272 26.66 3.52 -10.53
C ARG A 272 25.79 3.94 -11.72
N LEU A 273 24.47 3.78 -11.62
CA LEU A 273 23.54 4.21 -12.68
C LEU A 273 23.40 5.73 -12.75
N LEU A 274 23.51 6.44 -11.62
CA LEU A 274 23.48 7.90 -11.57
C LEU A 274 24.80 8.56 -12.02
N GLN A 275 25.93 7.88 -11.90
CA GLN A 275 27.23 8.38 -12.39
C GLN A 275 27.44 8.19 -13.89
N ASN A 276 26.73 7.27 -14.54
CA ASN A 276 26.81 7.03 -15.99
C ASN A 276 25.82 7.87 -16.82
N GLN A 277 25.13 8.85 -16.21
CA GLN A 277 24.22 9.79 -16.89
C GLN A 277 24.64 11.26 -16.75
N ARG A 278 25.93 11.54 -16.52
CA ARG A 278 26.50 12.90 -16.58
C ARG A 278 27.55 13.02 -17.67
#